data_AF-A0A5J4KZW6-F1
#
_entry.id   AF-A0A5J4KZW6-F1
#
_cell.length_a   1.000
_cell.length_b   1.000
_cell.length_c   1.000
_cell.angle_alpha   90.00
_cell.angle_beta   90.00
_cell.angle_gamma   90.00
#
_symmetry.space_group_name_H-M   'P 1'
#
loop_
_entity.id
_entity.type
_entity.pdbx_description
1 polymer ?
#
loop_
_entity_poly.entity_id
_entity_poly.type
_entity_poly.pdbx_seq_one_letter_code
_entity_poly.pdbx_strand_id
1 'polypeptide(L)'
;MSSESKTVANLKGQLSRFSGIISKAFNKPKQRLIKELLYGIQASKDVKLSNIARTLKEDQPLIKTEDRLSRNLDLTVVLNRTVHQKI
;
A
#
# COMPACT_ATOMS: atom_id res chain seq x y z
N MET A 1 2.09 -25.51 -14.73
CA MET A 1 2.27 -24.39 -13.78
C MET A 1 2.93 -24.92 -12.52
N SER A 2 3.98 -24.30 -11.99
CA SER A 2 4.66 -24.77 -10.77
C SER A 2 3.75 -24.64 -9.53
N SER A 3 3.97 -25.49 -8.52
CA SER A 3 3.25 -25.44 -7.24
C SER A 3 3.35 -24.05 -6.57
N GLU A 4 4.50 -23.40 -6.67
CA GLU A 4 4.76 -22.05 -6.16
C GLU A 4 3.83 -21.00 -6.79
N SER A 5 3.61 -21.09 -8.11
CA SER A 5 2.71 -20.17 -8.84
C SER A 5 1.27 -20.27 -8.32
N LYS A 6 0.83 -21.46 -7.92
CA LYS A 6 -0.50 -21.70 -7.34
C LYS A 6 -0.62 -21.09 -5.95
N THR A 7 0.41 -21.23 -5.11
CA THR A 7 0.45 -20.62 -3.77
C THR A 7 0.37 -19.10 -3.85
N VAL A 8 1.16 -18.48 -4.73
CA VAL A 8 1.14 -17.02 -4.94
C VAL A 8 -0.23 -16.54 -5.41
N ALA A 9 -0.85 -17.23 -6.37
CA ALA A 9 -2.19 -16.87 -6.85
C ALA A 9 -3.25 -16.95 -5.75
N ASN A 10 -3.22 -18.03 -4.94
CA ASN A 10 -4.13 -18.20 -3.82
C ASN A 10 -3.96 -17.10 -2.77
N LEU A 11 -2.73 -16.77 -2.40
CA LEU A 11 -2.44 -15.69 -1.44
C LEU A 11 -2.93 -14.34 -1.96
N LYS A 12 -2.71 -14.02 -3.24
CA LYS A 12 -3.25 -12.80 -3.86
C LYS A 12 -4.78 -12.75 -3.80
N GLY A 13 -5.45 -13.87 -4.07
CA GLY A 13 -6.91 -13.98 -3.97
C GLY A 13 -7.41 -13.76 -2.54
N GLN A 14 -6.78 -14.40 -1.57
CA GLN A 14 -7.10 -14.23 -0.14
C GLN A 14 -6.89 -12.79 0.32
N LEU A 15 -5.78 -12.16 -0.06
CA LEU A 15 -5.49 -10.76 0.28
C LEU A 15 -6.50 -9.80 -0.35
N SER A 16 -6.89 -10.04 -1.61
CA SER A 16 -7.93 -9.24 -2.27
C SER A 16 -9.29 -9.38 -1.58
N ARG A 17 -9.68 -10.59 -1.16
CA ARG A 17 -10.93 -10.82 -0.42
C ARG A 17 -10.89 -10.16 0.96
N PHE A 18 -9.81 -10.38 1.70
CA PHE A 18 -9.60 -9.80 3.03
C PHE A 18 -9.64 -8.28 3.00
N SER A 19 -8.85 -7.65 2.11
CA SER A 19 -8.86 -6.19 1.93
C SER A 19 -10.25 -5.65 1.57
N GLY A 20 -11.02 -6.36 0.73
CA GLY A 20 -12.40 -5.99 0.41
C GLY A 20 -13.35 -6.05 1.61
N ILE A 21 -13.21 -7.07 2.47
CA ILE A 21 -14.03 -7.23 3.69
C ILE A 21 -13.76 -6.09 4.67
N ILE A 22 -12.49 -5.86 5.03
CA ILE A 22 -12.13 -4.87 6.05
C ILE A 22 -12.34 -3.43 5.56
N SER A 23 -12.32 -3.20 4.25
CA SER A 23 -12.46 -1.87 3.68
C SER A 23 -13.91 -1.49 3.32
N LYS A 24 -14.87 -2.41 3.47
CA LYS A 24 -16.26 -2.25 2.98
C LYS A 24 -16.97 -1.00 3.48
N ALA A 25 -16.70 -0.57 4.72
CA ALA A 25 -17.33 0.59 5.33
C ALA A 25 -16.74 1.95 4.88
N PHE A 26 -15.61 1.93 4.17
CA PHE A 26 -14.92 3.16 3.77
C PHE A 26 -15.30 3.60 2.35
N ASN A 27 -15.02 4.87 2.04
CA ASN A 27 -15.17 5.40 0.69
C ASN A 27 -14.14 4.77 -0.29
N LYS A 28 -14.37 4.94 -1.60
CA LYS A 28 -13.53 4.35 -2.65
C LYS A 28 -12.02 4.69 -2.51
N PRO A 29 -11.61 5.93 -2.20
CA PRO A 29 -10.20 6.25 -1.97
C PRO A 29 -9.57 5.43 -0.84
N LYS A 30 -10.24 5.32 0.32
CA LYS A 30 -9.72 4.53 1.45
C LYS A 30 -9.74 3.03 1.19
N GLN A 31 -10.71 2.52 0.43
CA GLN A 31 -10.71 1.12 -0.04
C GLN A 31 -9.47 0.82 -0.90
N ARG A 32 -9.19 1.71 -1.86
CA ARG A 32 -7.99 1.61 -2.71
C ARG A 32 -6.72 1.66 -1.87
N LEU A 33 -6.63 2.60 -0.93
CA LEU A 33 -5.49 2.73 -0.01
C LEU A 33 -5.22 1.43 0.75
N ILE A 34 -6.24 0.87 1.41
CA ILE A 34 -6.08 -0.35 2.21
C ILE A 34 -5.55 -1.51 1.35
N LYS A 35 -6.09 -1.67 0.13
CA LYS A 35 -5.63 -2.69 -0.81
C LYS A 35 -4.18 -2.46 -1.25
N GLU A 36 -3.82 -1.23 -1.59
CA GLU A 36 -2.47 -0.84 -2.02
C GLU A 36 -1.44 -1.04 -0.91
N LEU A 37 -1.76 -0.66 0.33
CA LEU A 37 -0.87 -0.85 1.47
C LEU A 37 -0.67 -2.33 1.81
N LEU A 38 -1.74 -3.11 1.87
CA LEU A 38 -1.63 -4.55 2.16
C LEU A 38 -0.82 -5.29 1.10
N TYR A 39 -1.07 -5.01 -0.18
CA TYR A 39 -0.28 -5.56 -1.27
C TYR A 39 1.17 -5.08 -1.20
N GLY A 40 1.38 -3.78 -1.02
CA GLY A 40 2.70 -3.16 -0.97
C GLY A 40 3.56 -3.69 0.17
N ILE A 41 2.99 -3.88 1.37
CA ILE A 41 3.69 -4.46 2.51
C ILE A 41 4.07 -5.92 2.20
N GLN A 42 3.15 -6.70 1.67
CA GLN A 42 3.39 -8.10 1.35
C GLN A 42 4.49 -8.27 0.29
N ALA A 43 4.45 -7.48 -0.77
CA ALA A 43 5.36 -7.60 -1.90
C ALA A 43 6.72 -6.92 -1.67
N SER A 44 6.76 -5.81 -0.90
CA SER A 44 8.02 -5.15 -0.54
C SER A 44 8.72 -5.78 0.66
N LYS A 45 7.98 -6.51 1.52
CA LYS A 45 8.43 -6.99 2.84
C LYS A 45 8.92 -5.84 3.73
N ASP A 46 8.35 -4.66 3.55
CA ASP A 46 8.69 -3.43 4.27
C ASP A 46 7.41 -2.63 4.54
N VAL A 47 7.48 -1.74 5.52
CA VAL A 47 6.42 -0.81 5.91
C VAL A 47 6.70 0.63 5.46
N LYS A 48 7.92 0.92 4.99
CA LYS A 48 8.27 2.23 4.44
C LYS A 48 7.41 2.55 3.22
N LEU A 49 6.72 3.71 3.25
CA LEU A 49 5.86 4.16 2.14
C LEU A 49 6.60 4.23 0.80
N SER A 50 7.88 4.58 0.80
CA SER A 50 8.68 4.61 -0.43
C SER A 50 8.91 3.21 -1.03
N ASN A 51 9.10 2.19 -0.19
CA ASN A 51 9.24 0.81 -0.66
C ASN A 51 7.90 0.21 -1.09
N ILE A 52 6.82 0.57 -0.40
CA ILE A 52 5.46 0.25 -0.83
C ILE A 52 5.16 0.90 -2.19
N ALA A 53 5.40 2.20 -2.35
CA ALA A 53 5.13 2.94 -3.57
C ALA A 53 5.91 2.40 -4.78
N ARG A 54 7.20 2.05 -4.62
CA ARG A 54 7.99 1.36 -5.67
C ARG A 54 7.38 0.03 -6.11
N THR A 55 6.76 -0.68 -5.18
CA THR A 55 6.15 -1.99 -5.44
C THR A 55 4.83 -1.91 -6.20
N LEU A 56 4.13 -0.78 -6.10
CA LEU A 56 2.89 -0.54 -6.86
C LEU A 56 3.13 -0.35 -8.36
N LYS A 57 4.35 0.05 -8.77
CA LYS A 57 4.75 0.24 -10.17
C LYS A 57 3.76 1.07 -10.99
N GLU A 58 3.28 2.17 -10.40
CA GLU A 58 2.41 3.10 -11.11
C GLU A 58 3.19 3.93 -12.12
N ASP A 59 2.56 4.33 -13.22
CA ASP A 59 3.21 5.09 -14.30
C ASP A 59 3.61 6.52 -13.90
N GLN A 60 2.99 7.05 -12.83
CA GLN A 60 3.29 8.39 -12.32
C GLN A 60 4.62 8.42 -11.53
N PRO A 61 5.26 9.59 -11.41
CA PRO A 61 6.47 9.74 -10.58
C PRO A 61 6.28 9.21 -9.17
N LEU A 62 7.29 8.52 -8.64
CA LEU A 62 7.27 7.89 -7.32
C LEU A 62 6.79 8.84 -6.21
N ILE A 63 7.28 10.09 -6.22
CA ILE A 63 6.90 11.12 -5.25
C ILE A 63 5.38 11.41 -5.25
N LYS A 64 4.72 11.38 -6.41
CA LYS A 64 3.26 11.58 -6.50
C LYS A 64 2.49 10.41 -5.89
N THR A 65 3.01 9.20 -6.02
CA THR A 65 2.45 8.00 -5.39
C THR A 65 2.62 8.07 -3.88
N GLU A 66 3.82 8.39 -3.39
CA GLU A 66 4.11 8.57 -1.97
C GLU A 66 3.23 9.67 -1.34
N ASP A 67 3.10 10.82 -2.01
CA ASP A 67 2.23 11.91 -1.58
C ASP A 67 0.76 11.48 -1.49
N ARG A 68 0.26 10.75 -2.50
CA ARG A 68 -1.12 10.25 -2.51
C ARG A 68 -1.36 9.28 -1.35
N LEU A 69 -0.45 8.32 -1.15
CA LEU A 69 -0.56 7.36 -0.04
C LEU A 69 -0.51 8.07 1.31
N SER A 70 0.40 9.04 1.47
CA SER A 70 0.55 9.83 2.69
C SER A 70 -0.70 10.67 3.00
N ARG A 71 -1.26 11.35 1.99
CA ARG A 71 -2.52 12.12 2.12
C ARG A 71 -3.69 11.23 2.50
N ASN A 72 -3.81 10.06 1.89
CA ASN A 72 -4.90 9.15 2.19
C ASN A 72 -4.76 8.46 3.56
N LEU A 73 -3.55 8.40 4.12
CA LEU A 73 -3.26 7.95 5.48
C LEU A 73 -3.40 9.06 6.54
N ASP A 74 -3.79 10.28 6.16
CA ASP A 74 -3.77 11.46 7.02
C ASP A 74 -2.37 11.77 7.64
N LEU A 75 -1.29 11.23 7.06
CA LEU A 75 0.09 11.36 7.56
C LEU A 75 0.78 12.66 7.10
N THR A 76 0.13 13.47 6.27
CA THR A 76 0.74 14.67 5.65
C THR A 76 1.19 15.71 6.66
N VAL A 77 0.54 15.82 7.82
CA VAL A 77 0.94 16.77 8.88
C VAL A 77 1.99 16.16 9.83
N VAL A 78 1.92 14.85 10.08
CA VAL A 78 2.78 14.18 11.06
C VAL A 78 4.19 13.91 10.50
N LEU A 79 4.30 13.48 9.24
CA LEU A 79 5.61 13.14 8.64
C LEU A 79 6.49 14.37 8.39
N ASN A 80 5.92 15.50 7.95
CA ASN A 80 6.68 16.73 7.71
C ASN A 80 7.30 17.31 9.00
N ARG A 81 6.69 17.08 10.18
CA ARG A 81 7.29 17.44 11.47
C ARG A 81 8.31 16.40 11.96
N THR A 82 7.98 15.12 11.86
CA THR A 82 8.82 14.06 12.45
C THR A 82 10.08 13.79 11.63
N VAL A 83 10.06 13.95 10.31
CA VAL A 83 11.26 13.76 9.46
C VAL A 83 12.20 14.97 9.54
N HIS A 84 11.69 16.21 9.66
CA HIS A 84 12.53 17.39 9.85
C HIS A 84 13.08 17.59 11.28
N GLN A 85 12.52 16.91 12.29
CA GLN A 85 13.02 17.01 13.68
C GLN A 85 13.91 15.85 14.12
N LYS A 86 14.14 14.84 13.26
CA LYS A 86 14.92 13.64 13.62
C LYS A 86 15.96 13.21 12.57
N ILE A 87 16.34 14.11 11.67
CA ILE A 87 17.57 14.02 10.88
C ILE A 87 18.39 15.26 11.18
#